data_AF-A0A0C3A4S0-F1
#
_entry.id   AF-A0A0C3A4S0-F1
#
_cell.length_a   1.000
_cell.length_b   1.000
_cell.length_c   1.000
_cell.angle_alpha   90.00
_cell.angle_beta   90.00
_cell.angle_gamma   90.00
#
_symmetry.space_group_name_H-M   'P 1'
#
loop_
_entity.id
_entity.type
_entity.pdbx_description
1 polymer ?
#
loop_
_entity_poly.entity_id
_entity_poly.type
_entity_poly.pdbx_seq_one_letter_code
_entity_poly.pdbx_strand_id
1 'polypeptide(L)'
;MQPLCPEVRQRLFQYLMLLLSIIMCALDEIIESDFRWRPPKPYHTSILSGHGWVMELLTGHPECIRCELGMHAHVFEQLILELHDLGHTNS
;
A
#
# COMPACT_ATOMS: atom_id res chain seq x y z
N MET A 1 -20.84 37.90 28.28
CA MET A 1 -20.17 37.85 26.96
C MET A 1 -21.14 38.40 25.93
N GLN A 2 -20.80 39.51 25.28
CA GLN A 2 -21.69 40.16 24.30
C GLN A 2 -21.63 39.36 22.97
N PRO A 3 -22.77 39.04 22.33
CA PRO A 3 -22.75 38.31 21.07
C PRO A 3 -22.06 39.15 19.99
N LEU A 4 -21.15 38.50 19.25
CA LEU A 4 -20.42 39.13 18.16
C LEU A 4 -21.40 39.55 17.06
N CYS A 5 -21.17 40.73 16.47
CA CYS A 5 -21.93 41.26 15.35
C CYS A 5 -22.05 40.18 14.24
N PRO A 6 -23.25 39.90 13.68
CA PRO A 6 -23.46 38.79 12.76
C PRO A 6 -22.53 38.82 11.53
N GLU A 7 -22.14 40.01 11.07
CA GLU A 7 -21.21 40.24 9.97
C GLU A 7 -19.79 39.81 10.34
N VAL A 8 -19.37 40.07 11.59
CA VAL A 8 -18.05 39.65 12.09
C VAL A 8 -18.02 38.12 12.21
N ARG A 9 -19.09 37.51 12.73
CA ARG A 9 -19.21 36.05 12.79
C ARG A 9 -19.17 35.41 11.39
N GLN A 10 -19.86 35.99 10.41
CA GLN A 10 -19.84 35.52 9.03
C GLN A 10 -18.44 35.62 8.42
N ARG A 11 -17.74 36.74 8.63
CA ARG A 11 -16.35 36.90 8.17
C ARG A 11 -15.40 35.90 8.81
N LEU A 12 -15.55 35.64 10.11
CA LEU A 12 -14.77 34.61 10.79
C LEU A 12 -15.00 33.22 10.19
N PHE A 13 -16.25 32.85 9.91
CA PHE A 13 -16.54 31.59 9.22
C PHE A 13 -15.96 31.55 7.81
N GLN A 14 -16.04 32.65 7.05
CA GLN A 14 -15.44 32.74 5.71
C GLN A 14 -13.92 32.56 5.75
N TYR A 15 -13.23 33.23 6.67
CA TYR A 15 -11.78 33.07 6.82
C TYR A 15 -11.41 31.67 7.30
N LEU A 16 -12.18 31.07 8.21
CA LEU A 16 -11.96 29.71 8.66
C LEU A 16 -12.12 28.72 7.50
N MET A 17 -13.19 28.84 6.71
CA MET A 17 -13.42 27.99 5.55
C MET A 17 -12.31 28.15 4.50
N LEU A 18 -11.89 29.40 4.25
CA LEU A 18 -10.79 29.67 3.33
C LEU A 18 -9.48 29.04 3.83
N LEU A 19 -9.16 29.21 5.11
CA LEU A 19 -7.97 28.63 5.72
C LEU A 19 -8.00 27.10 5.63
N LEU A 20 -9.13 26.48 5.96
CA LEU A 20 -9.32 25.03 5.85
C LEU A 20 -9.13 24.56 4.40
N SER A 21 -9.68 25.28 3.42
CA SER A 21 -9.53 24.93 2.01
C SER A 21 -8.06 24.98 1.54
N ILE A 22 -7.31 26.01 1.97
CA ILE A 22 -5.89 26.14 1.66
C ILE A 22 -5.09 25.00 2.30
N ILE A 23 -5.37 24.67 3.56
CA ILE A 23 -4.72 23.56 4.26
C ILE A 23 -4.99 22.25 3.54
N MET A 24 -6.24 21.98 3.14
CA MET A 24 -6.59 20.76 2.43
C MET A 24 -5.86 20.65 1.08
N CYS A 25 -5.80 21.72 0.30
CA CYS A 25 -5.05 21.72 -0.97
C CYS A 25 -3.56 21.46 -0.76
N ALA A 26 -2.95 22.11 0.24
CA ALA A 26 -1.53 21.93 0.54
C ALA A 26 -1.21 20.50 1.03
N LEU A 27 -2.09 19.91 1.83
CA LEU A 27 -1.94 18.52 2.28
C LEU A 27 -2.05 17.52 1.12
N ASP A 28 -2.99 17.74 0.20
CA ASP A 28 -3.16 16.89 -0.98
C ASP A 28 -1.92 16.92 -1.88
N GLU A 29 -1.37 18.11 -2.13
CA GLU A 29 -0.13 18.27 -2.91
C GLU A 29 1.06 17.58 -2.23
N ILE A 30 1.20 17.69 -0.90
CA ILE A 30 2.27 17.02 -0.15
C ILE A 30 2.12 15.50 -0.24
N ILE A 31 0.91 14.97 -0.02
CA ILE A 31 0.65 13.52 -0.09
C ILE A 31 0.91 13.00 -1.50
N GLU A 32 0.44 13.71 -2.53
CA GLU A 32 0.63 13.33 -3.92
C GLU A 32 2.12 13.42 -4.30
N SER A 33 2.84 14.42 -3.80
CA SER A 33 4.29 14.53 -3.99
C SER A 33 5.03 13.35 -3.35
N ASP A 34 4.71 12.99 -2.10
CA ASP A 34 5.31 11.84 -1.42
C ASP A 34 5.04 10.56 -2.21
N PHE A 35 3.78 10.34 -2.61
CA PHE A 35 3.38 9.19 -3.41
C PHE A 35 4.12 9.12 -4.75
N ARG A 36 4.23 10.23 -5.48
CA ARG A 36 4.97 10.31 -6.76
C ARG A 36 6.46 10.06 -6.61
N TRP A 37 7.05 10.43 -5.48
CA TRP A 37 8.48 10.23 -5.21
C TRP A 37 8.82 8.87 -4.61
N ARG A 38 7.83 8.07 -4.18
CA ARG A 38 8.09 6.70 -3.78
C ARG A 38 8.48 5.90 -5.02
N PRO A 39 9.73 5.40 -5.12
CA PRO A 39 10.09 4.57 -6.24
C PRO A 39 9.20 3.32 -6.25
N PRO A 40 8.69 2.90 -7.43
CA PRO A 40 7.97 1.64 -7.52
C PRO A 40 8.85 0.54 -6.95
N LYS A 41 8.27 -0.31 -6.09
CA LYS A 41 9.00 -1.42 -5.49
C LYS A 41 9.54 -2.28 -6.64
N PRO A 42 10.86 -2.49 -6.74
CA PRO A 42 11.44 -3.12 -7.91
C PRO A 42 10.92 -4.55 -8.04
N TYR A 43 10.23 -4.82 -9.15
CA TYR A 43 9.57 -6.09 -9.43
C TYR A 43 10.56 -7.25 -9.63
N HIS A 44 11.80 -6.94 -10.03
CA HIS A 44 12.82 -7.92 -10.40
C HIS A 44 14.10 -7.79 -9.57
N THR A 45 13.97 -7.73 -8.23
CA THR A 45 15.16 -7.93 -7.35
C THR A 45 15.46 -9.40 -7.11
N SER A 46 14.80 -10.29 -7.86
CA SER A 46 14.76 -11.68 -7.48
C SER A 46 16.09 -12.39 -7.52
N ILE A 47 16.41 -13.02 -6.40
CA ILE A 47 17.52 -13.95 -6.25
C ILE A 47 17.42 -15.00 -7.37
N LEU A 48 18.47 -15.12 -8.19
CA LEU A 48 18.55 -16.06 -9.33
C LEU A 48 18.54 -17.55 -8.95
N SER A 49 18.30 -17.89 -7.69
CA SER A 49 18.06 -19.26 -7.25
C SER A 49 16.56 -19.52 -7.13
N GLY A 50 16.09 -20.67 -7.62
CA GLY A 50 14.66 -21.03 -7.55
C GLY A 50 14.10 -20.96 -6.11
N HIS A 51 14.86 -21.42 -5.12
CA HIS A 51 14.48 -21.33 -3.71
C HIS A 51 14.33 -19.87 -3.22
N GLY A 52 15.30 -19.01 -3.53
CA GLY A 52 15.23 -17.59 -3.18
C GLY A 52 14.05 -16.87 -3.84
N TRP A 53 13.78 -17.18 -5.11
CA TRP A 53 12.62 -16.65 -5.82
C TRP A 53 11.28 -17.07 -5.19
N VAL A 54 11.14 -18.34 -4.79
CA VAL A 54 9.94 -18.82 -4.08
C VAL A 54 9.78 -18.13 -2.72
N MET A 55 10.87 -17.94 -1.98
CA MET A 55 10.84 -17.22 -0.70
C MET A 55 10.42 -15.75 -0.86
N GLU A 56 10.88 -15.08 -1.92
CA GLU A 56 10.43 -13.72 -2.23
C GLU A 56 8.96 -13.65 -2.62
N LEU A 57 8.45 -14.64 -3.36
CA LEU A 57 7.03 -14.71 -3.69
C LEU A 57 6.15 -14.88 -2.45
N LEU A 58 6.60 -15.68 -1.48
CA LEU A 58 5.88 -15.93 -0.23
C LEU A 58 5.95 -14.74 0.75
N THR A 59 7.09 -14.07 0.82
CA THR A 59 7.32 -12.95 1.77
C THR A 59 7.01 -11.58 1.16
N GLY A 60 6.79 -11.52 -0.15
CA GLY A 60 6.50 -10.32 -0.91
C GLY A 60 5.05 -9.84 -0.77
N HIS A 61 4.57 -9.12 -1.78
CA HIS A 61 3.19 -8.67 -1.80
C HIS A 61 2.27 -9.88 -2.07
N PRO A 62 1.13 -10.06 -1.37
CA PRO A 62 0.23 -11.20 -1.58
C PRO A 62 -0.27 -11.38 -3.02
N GLU A 63 -0.29 -10.29 -3.79
CA GLU A 63 -0.65 -10.31 -5.21
C GLU A 63 0.45 -10.87 -6.12
N CYS A 64 1.72 -10.85 -5.72
CA CYS A 64 2.82 -11.34 -6.55
C CYS A 64 2.68 -12.83 -6.84
N ILE A 65 2.43 -13.66 -5.82
CA ILE A 65 2.19 -15.09 -6.03
C ILE A 65 0.93 -15.37 -6.86
N ARG A 66 -0.10 -14.51 -6.73
CA ARG A 66 -1.31 -14.61 -7.55
C ARG A 66 -1.05 -14.28 -9.01
N CYS A 67 -0.26 -13.25 -9.29
CA CYS A 67 0.12 -12.86 -10.65
C CYS A 67 1.03 -13.90 -11.31
N GLU A 68 2.01 -14.44 -10.58
CA GLU A 68 3.02 -15.34 -11.15
C GLU A 68 2.57 -16.80 -11.20
N LEU A 69 1.91 -17.30 -10.14
CA LEU A 69 1.50 -18.71 -10.02
C LEU A 69 -0.01 -18.92 -10.20
N GLY A 70 -0.80 -17.85 -10.36
CA GLY A 70 -2.25 -17.95 -10.50
C GLY A 70 -2.98 -18.38 -9.23
N MET A 71 -2.33 -18.36 -8.07
CA MET A 71 -2.87 -18.86 -6.80
C MET A 71 -2.49 -17.99 -5.60
N HIS A 72 -3.25 -18.09 -4.52
CA HIS A 72 -2.91 -17.43 -3.26
C HIS A 72 -1.80 -18.18 -2.51
N ALA A 73 -1.02 -17.45 -1.68
CA ALA A 73 0.09 -18.01 -0.90
C ALA A 73 -0.30 -19.23 -0.06
N HIS A 74 -1.44 -19.17 0.63
CA HIS A 74 -1.93 -20.29 1.44
C HIS A 74 -2.21 -21.56 0.62
N VAL A 75 -2.70 -21.42 -0.62
CA VAL A 75 -2.97 -22.55 -1.52
C VAL A 75 -1.64 -23.17 -1.98
N PHE A 76 -0.65 -22.33 -2.27
CA PHE A 76 0.69 -22.80 -2.59
C PHE A 76 1.35 -23.54 -1.42
N GLU A 77 1.23 -23.03 -0.18
CA GLU A 77 1.73 -23.71 1.02
C GLU A 77 1.08 -25.09 1.22
N GLN A 78 -0.24 -25.19 1.04
CA GLN A 78 -0.95 -26.48 1.09
C GLN A 78 -0.45 -27.46 0.04
N LEU A 79 -0.22 -26.99 -1.20
CA LEU A 79 0.33 -27.83 -2.26
C LEU A 79 1.72 -28.38 -1.90
N ILE A 80 2.58 -27.56 -1.29
CA ILE A 80 3.92 -28.00 -0.85
C ILE A 80 3.81 -29.07 0.24
N LEU A 81 2.90 -28.92 1.20
CA LEU A 81 2.67 -29.92 2.25
C LEU A 81 2.19 -31.25 1.67
N GLU A 82 1.21 -31.22 0.75
CA GLU A 82 0.70 -32.41 0.09
C GLU A 82 1.79 -33.13 -0.74
N LEU A 83 2.61 -32.37 -1.47
CA LEU A 83 3.73 -32.94 -2.23
C LEU A 83 4.76 -33.59 -1.31
N HIS A 84 5.05 -32.96 -0.17
CA HIS A 84 5.95 -33.52 0.84
C HIS A 84 5.38 -34.84 1.42
N ASP A 85 4.08 -34.88 1.74
CA ASP A 85 3.41 -36.08 2.25
C ASP A 85 3.38 -37.22 1.23
N LEU A 86 3.38 -36.90 -0.06
CA LEU A 86 3.55 -37.85 -1.16
C LEU A 86 5.01 -38.30 -1.38
N GLY A 87 5.96 -37.76 -0.60
CA GLY A 87 7.38 -38.13 -0.63
C GLY A 87 8.24 -37.30 -1.58
N HIS A 88 7.72 -36.18 -2.11
CA HIS A 88 8.50 -35.25 -2.94
C HIS A 88 9.18 -34.19 -2.07
N THR A 89 10.32 -34.55 -1.48
CA THR A 89 10.96 -33.68 -0.48
C THR A 89 12.03 -32.73 -1.00
N ASN A 90 12.55 -32.89 -2.24
CA ASN A 90 13.64 -32.05 -2.77
C ASN A 90 13.71 -32.07 -4.32
N SER A 91 12.98 -31.19 -5.02
CA SER A 91 13.23 -30.87 -6.43
C SER A 91 13.82 -29.48 -6.59
#